data_AF-A0A2K0WK40-F1
#
_entry.id   AF-A0A2K0WK40-F1
#
_cell.length_a   1.000
_cell.length_b   1.000
_cell.length_c   1.000
_cell.angle_alpha   90.00
_cell.angle_beta   90.00
_cell.angle_gamma   90.00
#
_symmetry.space_group_name_H-M   'P 1'
#
loop_
_entity.id
_entity.type
_entity.pdbx_description
1 polymer ?
#
loop_
_entity_poly.entity_id
_entity_poly.type
_entity_poly.pdbx_seq_one_letter_code
_entity_poly.pdbx_strand_id
1 'polypeptide(L)'
;MDRGFHLQSLSAVGQAYNPFSGNAEGQSDRINQSESEFGQSLFEEAISLASSDGSRAPAAPPDGGWRAWCVVLSTHLVYVNTWGWVNSFGIFQAYYAEHLGLPASKISWIGSISVFLLFFVGTLTGRLVDAGYFRWVFACGIAFQVTGIMVTSVCTDYWHYFGVQGVLVGLGHSCLFCPVLAVLSTFFARKRALAMGVAACGSATGGVLFPLLVRALLQKVGFGWTLRIVGFVQLFLLLIALVLVKPRLRPRRSATLVDFSAFKDIEYVLYVTASFFTCLGVYLAYYFMAAFSRTAIDPAFTFNQSLNLLMILNGVGLFGRLLANWTADHVGAINVFAPQRFRVSSPLVSLC
;
A
#
# COMPACT_ATOMS: atom_id res chain seq x y z
N MET A 1 -79.83 38.58 39.97
CA MET A 1 -81.16 38.54 40.61
C MET A 1 -81.85 37.33 40.02
N ASP A 2 -82.09 36.20 40.68
CA ASP A 2 -82.12 35.82 42.09
C ASP A 2 -81.72 34.33 42.23
N ARG A 3 -80.90 33.99 43.24
CA ARG A 3 -81.18 33.05 44.35
C ARG A 3 -82.29 32.03 44.05
N GLY A 4 -82.15 30.72 44.16
CA GLY A 4 -81.20 29.84 44.85
C GLY A 4 -82.00 28.63 45.35
N PHE A 5 -81.42 27.43 45.45
CA PHE A 5 -81.79 26.43 46.47
C PHE A 5 -80.77 25.30 46.51
N HIS A 6 -80.17 25.11 47.69
CA HIS A 6 -79.39 23.95 48.10
C HIS A 6 -80.23 22.67 48.04
N LEU A 7 -79.58 21.52 47.86
CA LEU A 7 -79.69 20.38 48.79
C LEU A 7 -78.64 19.31 48.49
N GLN A 8 -77.70 19.18 49.43
CA GLN A 8 -76.95 17.98 49.70
C GLN A 8 -77.94 16.84 49.98
N SER A 9 -78.01 15.86 49.10
CA SER A 9 -78.29 14.47 49.48
C SER A 9 -78.21 13.64 48.21
N LEU A 10 -77.17 12.83 48.10
CA LEU A 10 -77.14 11.48 47.49
C LEU A 10 -75.71 10.91 47.58
N SER A 11 -75.05 11.18 48.73
CA SER A 11 -73.93 10.39 49.22
C SER A 11 -74.48 9.21 50.02
N ALA A 12 -75.19 8.29 49.36
CA ALA A 12 -75.47 6.96 49.90
C ALA A 12 -76.17 6.12 48.84
N VAL A 13 -75.76 4.84 48.78
CA VAL A 13 -76.29 3.74 47.96
C VAL A 13 -75.62 3.61 46.59
N GLY A 14 -74.49 2.89 46.61
CA GLY A 14 -73.78 2.46 45.41
C GLY A 14 -72.35 1.95 45.65
N GLN A 15 -71.97 1.60 46.88
CA GLN A 15 -70.75 0.80 47.11
C GLN A 15 -71.04 -0.64 46.71
N ALA A 16 -70.77 -0.96 45.44
CA ALA A 16 -70.51 -2.33 45.02
C ALA A 16 -69.05 -2.65 45.33
N TYR A 17 -68.87 -3.51 46.33
CA TYR A 17 -67.62 -4.16 46.71
C TYR A 17 -66.99 -4.86 45.49
N ASN A 18 -65.83 -4.39 45.04
CA ASN A 18 -65.02 -5.04 44.01
C ASN A 18 -63.71 -5.53 44.67
N PRO A 19 -63.57 -6.82 45.00
CA PRO A 19 -62.46 -7.31 45.84
C PRO A 19 -61.12 -7.47 45.11
N PHE A 20 -60.97 -6.98 43.87
CA PHE A 20 -59.79 -7.23 43.04
C PHE A 20 -58.95 -6.00 42.63
N SER A 21 -59.19 -4.81 43.19
CA SER A 21 -58.40 -3.61 42.83
C SER A 21 -57.16 -3.35 43.71
N GLY A 22 -56.76 -4.29 44.58
CA GLY A 22 -55.76 -4.03 45.61
C GLY A 22 -54.33 -4.56 45.39
N ASN A 23 -54.07 -5.43 44.41
CA ASN A 23 -52.75 -6.10 44.29
C ASN A 23 -52.24 -6.34 42.86
N ALA A 24 -52.97 -5.90 41.82
CA ALA A 24 -52.57 -6.18 40.44
C ALA A 24 -51.39 -5.28 39.97
N GLU A 25 -51.37 -4.00 40.34
CA GLU A 25 -50.33 -3.05 39.89
C GLU A 25 -48.95 -3.36 40.50
N GLY A 26 -48.88 -3.65 41.81
CA GLY A 26 -47.61 -3.99 42.46
C GLY A 26 -47.02 -5.34 42.05
N GLN A 27 -47.86 -6.25 41.51
CA GLN A 27 -47.43 -7.56 41.05
C GLN A 27 -47.08 -7.54 39.55
N SER A 28 -47.79 -6.76 38.73
CA SER A 28 -47.36 -6.47 37.35
C SER A 28 -46.05 -5.71 37.31
N ASP A 29 -45.84 -4.74 38.20
CA ASP A 29 -44.59 -3.98 38.26
C ASP A 29 -43.41 -4.87 38.67
N ARG A 30 -43.59 -5.78 39.63
CA ARG A 30 -42.55 -6.76 40.01
C ARG A 30 -42.24 -7.77 38.91
N ILE A 31 -43.26 -8.23 38.17
CA ILE A 31 -43.06 -9.12 37.03
C ILE A 31 -42.32 -8.38 35.91
N ASN A 32 -42.75 -7.17 35.55
CA ASN A 32 -42.10 -6.33 34.55
C ASN A 32 -40.66 -5.96 34.94
N GLN A 33 -40.40 -5.72 36.23
CA GLN A 33 -39.07 -5.42 36.74
C GLN A 33 -38.17 -6.65 36.71
N SER A 34 -38.70 -7.84 37.05
CA SER A 34 -37.97 -9.11 36.93
C SER A 34 -37.69 -9.52 35.48
N GLU A 35 -38.63 -9.26 34.55
CA GLU A 35 -38.43 -9.50 33.10
C GLU A 35 -37.43 -8.52 32.50
N SER A 36 -37.42 -7.27 32.97
CA SER A 36 -36.42 -6.27 32.59
C SER A 36 -35.02 -6.62 33.11
N GLU A 37 -34.89 -7.05 34.38
CA GLU A 37 -33.61 -7.48 34.95
C GLU A 37 -33.11 -8.77 34.31
N PHE A 38 -34.00 -9.73 34.05
CA PHE A 38 -33.67 -10.95 33.32
C PHE A 38 -33.25 -10.65 31.87
N GLY A 39 -33.98 -9.77 31.18
CA GLY A 39 -33.63 -9.30 29.84
C GLY A 39 -32.30 -8.55 29.78
N GLN A 40 -32.00 -7.72 30.79
CA GLN A 40 -30.69 -7.06 30.92
C GLN A 40 -29.57 -8.06 31.20
N SER A 41 -29.80 -9.04 32.08
CA SER A 41 -28.81 -10.08 32.38
C SER A 41 -28.51 -10.98 31.19
N LEU A 42 -29.53 -11.35 30.40
CA LEU A 42 -29.36 -12.08 29.15
C LEU A 42 -28.70 -11.23 28.06
N PHE A 43 -28.94 -9.91 28.06
CA PHE A 43 -28.29 -8.98 27.14
C PHE A 43 -26.83 -8.76 27.51
N GLU A 44 -26.50 -8.64 28.80
CA GLU A 44 -25.13 -8.61 29.31
C GLU A 44 -24.41 -9.94 29.10
N GLU A 45 -25.09 -11.07 29.31
CA GLU A 45 -24.55 -12.40 29.05
C GLU A 45 -24.35 -12.60 27.54
N ALA A 46 -25.26 -12.14 26.68
CA ALA A 46 -25.10 -12.13 25.22
C ALA A 46 -23.99 -11.19 24.74
N ILE A 47 -23.80 -10.02 25.38
CA ILE A 47 -22.65 -9.13 25.13
C ILE A 47 -21.35 -9.77 25.61
N SER A 48 -21.37 -10.46 26.75
CA SER A 48 -20.22 -11.18 27.30
C SER A 48 -19.87 -12.38 26.43
N LEU A 49 -20.86 -13.08 25.88
CA LEU A 49 -20.69 -14.21 24.99
C LEU A 49 -20.25 -13.74 23.59
N ALA A 50 -20.81 -12.64 23.08
CA ALA A 50 -20.37 -11.99 21.84
C ALA A 50 -18.96 -11.38 21.95
N SER A 51 -18.54 -10.96 23.15
CA SER A 51 -17.15 -10.55 23.42
C SER A 51 -16.22 -11.73 23.75
N SER A 52 -16.77 -12.88 24.15
CA SER A 52 -16.04 -14.14 24.35
C SER A 52 -15.86 -14.97 23.08
N ASP A 53 -16.60 -14.67 22.00
CA ASP A 53 -16.44 -15.30 20.69
C ASP A 53 -15.15 -14.80 20.00
N GLY A 54 -14.02 -15.34 20.47
CA GLY A 54 -12.90 -15.78 19.62
C GLY A 54 -12.04 -14.75 18.87
N SER A 55 -12.31 -13.43 18.94
CA SER A 55 -11.43 -12.42 18.35
C SER A 55 -10.69 -11.62 19.41
N ARG A 56 -9.61 -12.21 19.97
CA ARG A 56 -8.55 -11.41 20.62
C ARG A 56 -8.22 -10.26 19.66
N ALA A 57 -8.54 -9.03 20.06
CA ALA A 57 -8.17 -7.83 19.31
C ALA A 57 -6.70 -7.98 18.91
N PRO A 58 -6.33 -7.74 17.63
CA PRO A 58 -4.96 -7.91 17.19
C PRO A 58 -4.07 -7.10 18.12
N ALA A 59 -3.12 -7.79 18.77
CA ALA A 59 -2.24 -7.13 19.75
C ALA A 59 -1.68 -5.85 19.14
N ALA A 60 -1.58 -4.79 19.95
CA ALA A 60 -1.15 -3.47 19.47
C ALA A 60 0.17 -3.56 18.67
N PRO A 61 0.34 -2.77 17.60
CA PRO A 61 1.55 -2.75 16.80
C PRO A 61 2.78 -2.61 17.70
N PRO A 62 3.84 -3.41 17.46
CA PRO A 62 5.00 -3.46 18.34
C PRO A 62 5.86 -2.19 18.24
N ASP A 63 5.69 -1.38 17.19
CA ASP A 63 6.38 -0.11 16.96
C ASP A 63 7.92 -0.18 17.06
N GLY A 64 8.47 -1.38 16.85
CA GLY A 64 9.88 -1.70 16.97
C GLY A 64 10.16 -3.17 17.28
N GLY A 65 11.39 -3.45 17.71
CA GLY A 65 11.91 -4.79 17.99
C GLY A 65 12.50 -5.50 16.78
N TRP A 66 13.31 -6.53 17.04
CA TRP A 66 14.03 -7.30 16.00
C TRP A 66 13.11 -7.74 14.85
N ARG A 67 11.95 -8.33 15.17
CA ARG A 67 11.01 -8.82 14.16
C ARG A 67 10.45 -7.70 13.27
N ALA A 68 10.15 -6.53 13.82
CA ALA A 68 9.62 -5.41 13.03
C ALA A 68 10.70 -4.86 12.08
N TRP A 69 11.95 -4.75 12.54
CA TRP A 69 13.07 -4.32 11.70
C TRP A 69 13.47 -5.37 10.65
N CYS A 70 13.33 -6.67 10.93
CA CYS A 70 13.46 -7.71 9.90
C CYS A 70 12.43 -7.55 8.78
N VAL A 71 11.18 -7.17 9.12
CA VAL A 71 10.16 -6.87 8.12
C VAL A 71 10.50 -5.60 7.34
N VAL A 72 11.04 -4.56 7.97
CA VAL A 72 11.56 -3.36 7.26
C VAL A 72 12.65 -3.75 6.28
N LEU A 73 13.65 -4.53 6.71
CA LEU A 73 14.73 -5.01 5.85
C LEU A 73 14.19 -5.87 4.69
N SER A 74 13.28 -6.80 4.97
CA SER A 74 12.61 -7.59 3.93
C SER A 74 11.89 -6.71 2.92
N THR A 75 11.16 -5.69 3.40
CA THR A 75 10.44 -4.75 2.54
C THR A 75 11.44 -3.95 1.70
N HIS A 76 12.55 -3.50 2.29
CA HIS A 76 13.64 -2.83 1.59
C HIS A 76 14.20 -3.69 0.45
N LEU A 77 14.47 -4.98 0.69
CA LEU A 77 14.92 -5.92 -0.34
C LEU A 77 13.89 -6.10 -1.47
N VAL A 78 12.59 -6.11 -1.16
CA VAL A 78 11.54 -6.12 -2.19
C VAL A 78 11.51 -4.81 -2.97
N TYR A 79 11.70 -3.65 -2.31
CA TYR A 79 11.82 -2.35 -2.99
C TYR A 79 13.04 -2.28 -3.92
N VAL A 80 14.17 -2.86 -3.52
CA VAL A 80 15.35 -3.03 -4.38
C VAL A 80 14.93 -3.74 -5.66
N ASN A 81 14.26 -4.89 -5.55
CA ASN A 81 13.91 -5.75 -6.68
C ASN A 81 12.78 -5.23 -7.57
N THR A 82 11.85 -4.46 -7.02
CA THR A 82 10.69 -3.94 -7.76
C THR A 82 10.97 -2.53 -8.26
N TRP A 83 10.91 -1.54 -7.38
CA TRP A 83 11.14 -0.13 -7.71
C TRP A 83 12.57 0.18 -8.17
N GLY A 84 13.57 -0.48 -7.60
CA GLY A 84 14.95 -0.32 -8.06
C GLY A 84 15.15 -0.84 -9.50
N TRP A 85 14.48 -1.94 -9.86
CA TRP A 85 14.47 -2.44 -11.23
C TRP A 85 13.74 -1.49 -12.18
N VAL A 86 12.56 -1.00 -11.80
CA VAL A 86 11.79 -0.01 -12.57
C VAL A 86 12.59 1.27 -12.81
N ASN A 87 13.25 1.81 -11.78
CA ASN A 87 14.10 3.00 -11.91
C ASN A 87 15.30 2.77 -12.83
N SER A 88 15.75 1.52 -12.96
CA SER A 88 16.85 1.12 -13.83
C SER A 88 16.44 0.91 -15.29
N PHE A 89 15.14 1.00 -15.60
CA PHE A 89 14.60 0.75 -16.95
C PHE A 89 15.21 1.65 -18.03
N GLY A 90 15.68 2.86 -17.67
CA GLY A 90 16.31 3.79 -18.61
C GLY A 90 17.50 3.20 -19.39
N ILE A 91 18.24 2.25 -18.81
CA ILE A 91 19.33 1.55 -19.51
C ILE A 91 18.77 0.62 -20.58
N PHE A 92 17.74 -0.15 -20.25
CA PHE A 92 17.08 -1.04 -21.19
C PHE A 92 16.39 -0.25 -22.31
N GLN A 93 15.83 0.91 -21.99
CA GLN A 93 15.25 1.79 -22.99
C GLN A 93 16.27 2.26 -24.02
N ALA A 94 17.47 2.67 -23.59
CA ALA A 94 18.55 3.05 -24.49
C ALA A 94 19.06 1.85 -25.31
N TYR A 95 19.28 0.71 -24.64
CA TYR A 95 19.79 -0.50 -25.28
C TYR A 95 18.82 -1.03 -26.36
N TYR A 96 17.52 -1.13 -26.05
CA TYR A 96 16.52 -1.60 -27.01
C TYR A 96 16.31 -0.62 -28.17
N ALA A 97 16.46 0.69 -27.95
CA ALA A 97 16.35 1.68 -29.02
C ALA A 97 17.47 1.50 -30.05
N GLU A 98 18.68 1.23 -29.58
CA GLU A 98 19.84 0.96 -30.42
C GLU A 98 19.75 -0.42 -31.11
N HIS A 99 19.41 -1.48 -30.37
CA HIS A 99 19.39 -2.85 -30.91
C HIS A 99 18.21 -3.16 -31.83
N LEU A 100 17.02 -2.62 -31.55
CA LEU A 100 15.80 -2.91 -32.31
C LEU A 100 15.51 -1.84 -33.37
N GLY A 101 16.20 -0.69 -33.34
CA GLY A 101 15.93 0.43 -34.24
C GLY A 101 14.51 1.01 -34.12
N LEU A 102 13.86 0.81 -32.97
CA LEU A 102 12.49 1.25 -32.71
C LEU A 102 12.46 2.60 -31.99
N PRO A 103 11.41 3.43 -32.18
CA PRO A 103 11.29 4.70 -31.50
C PRO A 103 11.18 4.51 -29.99
N ALA A 104 11.80 5.40 -29.22
CA ALA A 104 11.81 5.35 -27.75
C ALA A 104 10.40 5.33 -27.14
N SER A 105 9.42 5.96 -27.80
CA SER A 105 8.00 5.95 -27.39
C SER A 105 7.37 4.56 -27.45
N LYS A 106 7.79 3.70 -28.39
CA LYS A 106 7.33 2.32 -28.47
C LYS A 106 7.96 1.46 -27.39
N ILE A 107 9.25 1.68 -27.10
CA ILE A 107 9.99 0.92 -26.08
C ILE A 107 9.54 1.27 -24.67
N SER A 108 9.20 2.53 -24.40
CA SER A 108 8.75 2.96 -23.07
C SER A 108 7.46 2.27 -22.61
N TRP A 109 6.66 1.71 -23.53
CA TRP A 109 5.49 0.89 -23.19
C TRP A 109 5.84 -0.34 -22.33
N ILE A 110 7.02 -0.94 -22.51
CA ILE A 110 7.45 -2.11 -21.74
C ILE A 110 7.58 -1.76 -20.24
N GLY A 111 8.23 -0.63 -19.93
CA GLY A 111 8.34 -0.13 -18.56
C GLY A 111 6.99 0.35 -18.02
N SER A 112 6.23 1.09 -18.82
CA SER A 112 4.94 1.65 -18.42
C SER A 112 3.90 0.57 -18.07
N ILE A 113 3.79 -0.49 -18.88
CA ILE A 113 2.85 -1.59 -18.59
C ILE A 113 3.25 -2.34 -17.32
N SER A 114 4.55 -2.48 -17.06
CA SER A 114 5.06 -3.08 -15.82
C SER A 114 4.59 -2.33 -14.58
N VAL A 115 4.71 -0.99 -14.59
CA VAL A 115 4.29 -0.13 -13.48
C VAL A 115 2.76 -0.09 -13.36
N PHE A 116 2.05 -0.06 -14.48
CA PHE A 116 0.59 -0.16 -14.48
C PHE A 116 0.13 -1.46 -13.80
N LEU A 117 0.69 -2.61 -14.18
CA LEU A 117 0.33 -3.91 -13.58
C LEU A 117 0.74 -3.99 -12.12
N LEU A 118 1.89 -3.43 -11.73
CA LEU A 118 2.35 -3.34 -10.35
C LEU A 118 1.27 -2.77 -9.44
N PHE A 119 0.66 -1.65 -9.82
CA PHE A 119 -0.41 -1.02 -9.03
C PHE A 119 -1.78 -1.66 -9.26
N PHE A 120 -2.17 -1.90 -10.51
CA PHE A 120 -3.50 -2.40 -10.86
C PHE A 120 -3.74 -3.79 -10.25
N VAL A 121 -2.84 -4.74 -10.50
CA VAL A 121 -2.92 -6.09 -9.90
C VAL A 121 -2.51 -6.06 -8.42
N GLY A 122 -1.78 -5.03 -8.00
CA GLY A 122 -1.47 -4.74 -6.59
C GLY A 122 -2.72 -4.65 -5.71
N THR A 123 -3.81 -4.09 -6.24
CA THR A 123 -5.10 -4.02 -5.52
C THR A 123 -5.68 -5.41 -5.22
N LEU A 124 -5.60 -6.32 -6.19
CA LEU A 124 -6.10 -7.69 -6.07
C LEU A 124 -5.22 -8.54 -5.13
N THR A 125 -3.90 -8.41 -5.26
CA THR A 125 -2.93 -9.15 -4.44
C THR A 125 -2.97 -8.73 -2.98
N GLY A 126 -3.24 -7.44 -2.69
CA GLY A 126 -3.48 -6.96 -1.33
C GLY A 126 -4.65 -7.67 -0.64
N ARG A 127 -5.76 -7.90 -1.35
CA ARG A 127 -6.92 -8.64 -0.82
C ARG A 127 -6.62 -10.11 -0.58
N LEU A 128 -5.88 -10.75 -1.48
CA LEU A 128 -5.43 -12.13 -1.29
C LEU A 128 -4.56 -12.27 -0.03
N VAL A 129 -3.75 -11.26 0.28
CA VAL A 129 -2.95 -11.20 1.51
C VAL A 129 -3.84 -11.04 2.74
N ASP A 130 -4.83 -10.14 2.68
CA ASP A 130 -5.80 -9.97 3.76
C ASP A 130 -6.58 -11.27 4.05
N ALA A 131 -6.84 -12.07 3.01
CA ALA A 131 -7.46 -13.38 3.09
C ALA A 131 -6.52 -14.51 3.59
N GLY A 132 -5.24 -14.20 3.88
CA GLY A 132 -4.28 -15.13 4.47
C GLY A 132 -3.35 -15.84 3.50
N TYR A 133 -3.43 -15.55 2.19
CA TYR A 133 -2.62 -16.22 1.16
C TYR A 133 -1.23 -15.60 0.94
N PHE A 134 -0.72 -14.83 1.90
CA PHE A 134 0.53 -14.06 1.76
C PHE A 134 1.69 -14.89 1.21
N ARG A 135 1.98 -16.08 1.78
CA ARG A 135 3.15 -16.88 1.37
C ARG A 135 3.03 -17.39 -0.07
N TRP A 136 1.82 -17.74 -0.50
CA TRP A 136 1.56 -18.21 -1.86
C TRP A 136 1.70 -17.07 -2.86
N VAL A 137 1.07 -15.92 -2.58
CA VAL A 137 1.17 -14.73 -3.43
C VAL A 137 2.63 -14.28 -3.56
N PHE A 138 3.36 -14.23 -2.45
CA PHE A 138 4.76 -13.83 -2.46
C PHE A 138 5.63 -14.83 -3.26
N ALA A 139 5.45 -16.14 -3.06
CA ALA A 139 6.19 -17.16 -3.81
C ALA A 139 5.89 -17.10 -5.32
N CYS A 140 4.62 -16.91 -5.72
CA CYS A 140 4.24 -16.69 -7.11
C CYS A 140 4.91 -15.43 -7.69
N GLY A 141 4.97 -14.36 -6.89
CA GLY A 141 5.66 -13.13 -7.27
C GLY A 141 7.15 -13.34 -7.57
N ILE A 142 7.86 -14.08 -6.69
CA ILE A 142 9.27 -14.45 -6.93
C ILE A 142 9.39 -15.27 -8.21
N ALA A 143 8.53 -16.27 -8.39
CA ALA A 143 8.57 -17.14 -9.57
C ALA A 143 8.36 -16.35 -10.86
N PHE A 144 7.35 -15.47 -10.92
CA PHE A 144 7.08 -14.64 -12.09
C PHE A 144 8.20 -13.63 -12.36
N GLN A 145 8.69 -12.94 -11.33
CA GLN A 145 9.78 -11.97 -11.51
C GLN A 145 11.06 -12.66 -12.01
N VAL A 146 11.52 -13.72 -11.34
CA VAL A 146 12.77 -14.39 -11.69
C VAL A 146 12.65 -15.08 -13.05
N THR A 147 11.55 -15.78 -13.31
CA THR A 147 11.32 -16.42 -14.61
C THR A 147 11.26 -15.38 -15.72
N GLY A 148 10.58 -14.26 -15.50
CA GLY A 148 10.50 -13.16 -16.45
C GLY A 148 11.88 -12.61 -16.80
N ILE A 149 12.73 -12.33 -15.81
CA ILE A 149 14.11 -11.87 -16.07
C ILE A 149 14.95 -12.92 -16.79
N MET A 150 14.83 -14.20 -16.40
CA MET A 150 15.56 -15.29 -17.05
C MET A 150 15.13 -15.49 -18.51
N VAL A 151 13.83 -15.44 -18.80
CA VAL A 151 13.32 -15.56 -20.17
C VAL A 151 13.67 -14.32 -21.00
N THR A 152 13.69 -13.12 -20.40
CA THR A 152 14.14 -11.90 -21.08
C THR A 152 15.57 -12.04 -21.63
N SER A 153 16.41 -12.87 -21.02
CA SER A 153 17.79 -13.12 -21.48
C SER A 153 17.90 -13.75 -22.88
N VAL A 154 16.83 -14.39 -23.37
CA VAL A 154 16.80 -15.06 -24.68
C VAL A 154 15.85 -14.40 -25.66
N CYS A 155 15.22 -13.29 -25.27
CA CYS A 155 14.32 -12.54 -26.13
C CYS A 155 15.08 -11.83 -27.25
N THR A 156 14.50 -11.82 -28.45
CA THR A 156 15.05 -11.16 -29.65
C THR A 156 14.16 -10.03 -30.13
N ASP A 157 12.84 -10.23 -30.09
CA ASP A 157 11.84 -9.33 -30.65
C ASP A 157 11.17 -8.45 -29.60
N TYR A 158 10.71 -7.27 -30.02
CA TYR A 158 9.96 -6.32 -29.18
C TYR A 158 8.80 -6.96 -28.41
N TRP A 159 8.01 -7.82 -29.08
CA TRP A 159 6.86 -8.46 -28.46
C TRP A 159 7.24 -9.45 -27.35
N HIS A 160 8.40 -10.11 -27.48
CA HIS A 160 8.94 -10.96 -26.42
C HIS A 160 9.30 -10.11 -25.19
N TYR A 161 10.00 -8.98 -25.38
CA TYR A 161 10.30 -8.05 -24.29
C TYR A 161 9.05 -7.48 -23.64
N PHE A 162 8.06 -7.08 -24.44
CA PHE A 162 6.79 -6.55 -23.94
C PHE A 162 6.02 -7.58 -23.10
N GLY A 163 5.88 -8.83 -23.58
CA GLY A 163 5.16 -9.88 -22.86
C GLY A 163 5.90 -10.36 -21.61
N VAL A 164 7.22 -10.52 -21.69
CA VAL A 164 8.01 -11.11 -20.59
C VAL A 164 8.43 -10.04 -19.59
N GLN A 165 9.19 -9.03 -20.03
CA GLN A 165 9.69 -7.99 -19.14
C GLN A 165 8.60 -6.99 -18.74
N GLY A 166 7.64 -6.73 -19.63
CA GLY A 166 6.50 -5.87 -19.34
C GLY A 166 5.46 -6.54 -18.47
N VAL A 167 4.82 -7.58 -19.01
CA VAL A 167 3.67 -8.22 -18.37
C VAL A 167 4.08 -9.19 -17.26
N LEU A 168 4.89 -10.20 -17.56
CA LEU A 168 5.22 -11.25 -16.58
C LEU A 168 5.99 -10.70 -15.37
N VAL A 169 7.01 -9.87 -15.58
CA VAL A 169 7.73 -9.22 -14.49
C VAL A 169 6.86 -8.20 -13.75
N GLY A 170 6.00 -7.44 -14.45
CA GLY A 170 5.04 -6.53 -13.82
C GLY A 170 4.03 -7.24 -12.88
N LEU A 171 3.53 -8.41 -13.28
CA LEU A 171 2.73 -9.29 -12.43
C LEU A 171 3.53 -9.83 -11.24
N GLY A 172 4.81 -10.16 -11.44
CA GLY A 172 5.71 -10.52 -10.36
C GLY A 172 5.85 -9.39 -9.34
N HIS A 173 6.05 -8.15 -9.79
CA HIS A 173 6.19 -7.00 -8.91
C HIS A 173 4.92 -6.73 -8.09
N SER A 174 3.72 -6.84 -8.68
CA SER A 174 2.47 -6.61 -7.95
C SER A 174 2.30 -7.61 -6.81
N CYS A 175 2.64 -8.88 -7.05
CA CYS A 175 2.57 -9.97 -6.07
C CYS A 175 3.65 -9.89 -4.97
N LEU A 176 4.62 -8.99 -5.09
CA LEU A 176 5.67 -8.78 -4.09
C LEU A 176 5.48 -7.47 -3.33
N PHE A 177 5.29 -6.38 -4.06
CA PHE A 177 5.29 -5.02 -3.53
C PHE A 177 4.09 -4.75 -2.60
N CYS A 178 2.86 -4.91 -3.10
CA CYS A 178 1.67 -4.63 -2.30
C CYS A 178 1.55 -5.53 -1.06
N PRO A 179 1.78 -6.85 -1.16
CA PRO A 179 1.78 -7.74 -0.02
C PRO A 179 2.76 -7.35 1.10
N VAL A 180 4.02 -7.08 0.76
CA VAL A 180 5.03 -6.77 1.78
C VAL A 180 4.76 -5.43 2.44
N LEU A 181 4.26 -4.45 1.67
CA LEU A 181 3.89 -3.14 2.18
C LEU A 181 2.70 -3.22 3.14
N ALA A 182 1.69 -4.03 2.79
CA ALA A 182 0.55 -4.30 3.66
C ALA A 182 1.03 -4.90 4.99
N VAL A 183 1.90 -5.91 4.96
CA VAL A 183 2.47 -6.50 6.19
C VAL A 183 3.26 -5.46 7.00
N LEU A 184 4.14 -4.68 6.37
CA LEU A 184 4.95 -3.67 7.06
C LEU A 184 4.08 -2.66 7.82
N SER A 185 2.97 -2.21 7.22
CA SER A 185 2.05 -1.24 7.84
C SER A 185 1.42 -1.72 9.16
N THR A 186 1.39 -3.05 9.39
CA THR A 186 0.84 -3.67 10.60
C THR A 186 1.82 -3.70 11.77
N PHE A 187 3.12 -3.53 11.52
CA PHE A 187 4.17 -3.56 12.55
C PHE A 187 4.44 -2.20 13.19
N PHE A 188 4.00 -1.12 12.57
CA PHE A 188 4.23 0.24 13.06
C PHE A 188 2.93 1.05 13.00
N ALA A 189 2.62 1.72 14.10
CA ALA A 189 1.57 2.72 14.22
C ALA A 189 2.19 4.12 14.37
N ARG A 190 3.03 4.35 15.38
CA ARG A 190 3.60 5.66 15.69
C ARG A 190 4.79 6.05 14.79
N LYS A 191 5.57 5.06 14.34
CA LYS A 191 6.76 5.26 13.47
C LYS A 191 6.51 4.73 12.05
N ARG A 192 5.26 4.75 11.61
CA ARG A 192 4.84 4.09 10.38
C ARG A 192 5.47 4.74 9.16
N ALA A 193 5.44 6.07 9.06
CA ALA A 193 6.00 6.75 7.90
C ALA A 193 7.51 6.54 7.84
N LEU A 194 8.24 6.69 8.96
CA LEU A 194 9.68 6.43 9.01
C LEU A 194 10.02 5.00 8.58
N ALA A 195 9.32 3.98 9.09
CA ALA A 195 9.55 2.60 8.72
C ALA A 195 9.30 2.33 7.21
N MET A 196 8.22 2.91 6.66
CA MET A 196 7.94 2.85 5.22
C MET A 196 8.98 3.61 4.41
N GLY A 197 9.47 4.76 4.89
CA GLY A 197 10.53 5.55 4.26
C GLY A 197 11.85 4.79 4.17
N VAL A 198 12.30 4.18 5.28
CA VAL A 198 13.51 3.34 5.32
C VAL A 198 13.39 2.14 4.37
N ALA A 199 12.22 1.50 4.32
CA ALA A 199 11.98 0.44 3.35
C ALA A 199 12.01 0.97 1.90
N ALA A 200 11.38 2.11 1.64
CA ALA A 200 11.33 2.73 0.31
C ALA A 200 12.70 3.18 -0.22
N CYS A 201 13.67 3.46 0.67
CA CYS A 201 15.06 3.70 0.30
C CYS A 201 15.67 2.54 -0.51
N GLY A 202 15.12 1.33 -0.43
CA GLY A 202 15.55 0.19 -1.24
C GLY A 202 15.45 0.44 -2.73
N SER A 203 14.51 1.29 -3.18
CA SER A 203 14.41 1.69 -4.58
C SER A 203 15.65 2.45 -5.08
N ALA A 204 16.28 3.26 -4.23
CA ALA A 204 17.53 3.95 -4.57
C ALA A 204 18.71 2.98 -4.60
N THR A 205 18.80 2.07 -3.61
CA THR A 205 19.81 1.00 -3.58
C THR A 205 19.75 0.15 -4.86
N GLY A 206 18.56 -0.30 -5.26
CA GLY A 206 18.38 -1.08 -6.49
C GLY A 206 18.61 -0.27 -7.76
N GLY A 207 18.22 1.01 -7.75
CA GLY A 207 18.48 1.96 -8.84
C GLY A 207 19.96 2.29 -9.05
N VAL A 208 20.84 1.96 -8.11
CA VAL A 208 22.31 2.02 -8.30
C VAL A 208 22.87 0.63 -8.63
N LEU A 209 22.40 -0.40 -7.94
CA LEU A 209 22.88 -1.78 -8.07
C LEU A 209 22.70 -2.34 -9.49
N PHE A 210 21.48 -2.31 -10.04
CA PHE A 210 21.22 -2.92 -11.34
C PHE A 210 21.91 -2.20 -12.50
N PRO A 211 21.93 -0.86 -12.55
CA PRO A 211 22.66 -0.13 -13.59
C PRO A 211 24.15 -0.44 -13.58
N LEU A 212 24.74 -0.52 -12.38
CA LEU A 212 26.15 -0.86 -12.23
C LEU A 212 26.45 -2.30 -12.69
N LEU A 213 25.61 -3.26 -12.30
CA LEU A 213 25.72 -4.65 -12.74
C LEU A 213 25.62 -4.77 -14.26
N VAL A 214 24.58 -4.17 -14.86
CA VAL A 214 24.37 -4.21 -16.31
C VAL A 214 25.55 -3.57 -17.03
N ARG A 215 25.98 -2.39 -16.61
CA ARG A 215 27.13 -1.70 -17.24
C ARG A 215 28.43 -2.52 -17.18
N ALA A 216 28.72 -3.13 -16.04
CA ALA A 216 29.96 -3.88 -15.85
C ALA A 216 29.98 -5.21 -16.62
N LEU A 217 28.81 -5.84 -16.81
CA LEU A 217 28.69 -7.18 -17.38
C LEU A 217 28.32 -7.16 -18.86
N LEU A 218 27.56 -6.17 -19.34
CA LEU A 218 27.05 -6.13 -20.71
C LEU A 218 28.15 -6.24 -21.75
N GLN A 219 29.29 -5.56 -21.55
CA GLN A 219 30.44 -5.60 -22.44
C GLN A 219 31.32 -6.86 -22.29
N LYS A 220 31.26 -7.54 -21.14
CA LYS A 220 32.13 -8.69 -20.84
C LYS A 220 31.50 -10.04 -21.19
N VAL A 221 30.21 -10.20 -20.89
CA VAL A 221 29.50 -11.49 -21.02
C VAL A 221 28.28 -11.42 -21.94
N GLY A 222 27.95 -10.23 -22.46
CA GLY A 222 26.81 -10.00 -23.34
C GLY A 222 25.47 -9.88 -22.59
N PHE A 223 24.42 -9.52 -23.33
CA PHE A 223 23.10 -9.22 -22.78
C PHE A 223 22.45 -10.40 -22.06
N GLY A 224 22.44 -11.59 -22.67
CA GLY A 224 21.78 -12.76 -22.11
C GLY A 224 22.35 -13.19 -20.75
N TRP A 225 23.67 -13.38 -20.66
CA TRP A 225 24.30 -13.74 -19.38
C TRP A 225 24.22 -12.62 -18.34
N THR A 226 24.25 -11.35 -18.76
CA THR A 226 24.04 -10.20 -17.86
C THR A 226 22.69 -10.29 -17.16
N LEU A 227 21.60 -10.52 -17.92
CA LEU A 227 20.27 -10.65 -17.34
C LEU A 227 20.11 -11.88 -16.45
N ARG A 228 20.76 -13.01 -16.77
CA ARG A 228 20.75 -14.19 -15.91
C ARG A 228 21.42 -13.92 -14.57
N ILE A 229 22.59 -13.26 -14.58
CA ILE A 229 23.29 -12.86 -13.34
C ILE A 229 22.40 -11.94 -12.51
N VAL A 230 21.76 -10.94 -13.14
CA VAL A 230 20.80 -10.08 -12.43
C VAL A 230 19.66 -10.91 -11.85
N GLY A 231 19.08 -11.85 -12.61
CA GLY A 231 18.02 -12.74 -12.14
C GLY A 231 18.42 -13.57 -10.92
N PHE A 232 19.65 -14.08 -10.88
CA PHE A 232 20.18 -14.80 -9.70
C PHE A 232 20.37 -13.87 -8.49
N VAL A 233 20.87 -12.65 -8.70
CA VAL A 233 20.96 -11.64 -7.62
C VAL A 233 19.57 -11.31 -7.09
N GLN A 234 18.59 -11.09 -7.97
CA GLN A 234 17.22 -10.80 -7.57
C GLN A 234 16.61 -11.96 -6.78
N LEU A 235 16.78 -13.20 -7.27
CA LEU A 235 16.34 -14.41 -6.57
C LEU A 235 16.94 -14.49 -5.17
N PHE A 236 18.25 -14.31 -5.02
CA PHE A 236 18.93 -14.36 -3.73
C PHE A 236 18.35 -13.33 -2.74
N LEU A 237 18.19 -12.07 -3.17
CA LEU A 237 17.62 -11.02 -2.33
C LEU A 237 16.15 -11.30 -1.95
N LEU A 238 15.35 -11.83 -2.88
CA LEU A 238 13.96 -12.16 -2.65
C LEU A 238 13.78 -13.40 -1.75
N LEU A 239 14.68 -14.38 -1.81
CA LEU A 239 14.69 -15.52 -0.90
C LEU A 239 14.99 -15.09 0.54
N ILE A 240 15.94 -14.17 0.73
CA ILE A 240 16.19 -13.56 2.05
C ILE A 240 14.92 -12.86 2.54
N ALA A 241 14.28 -12.05 1.69
CA ALA A 241 13.02 -11.38 2.04
C ALA A 241 11.92 -12.39 2.43
N LEU A 242 11.74 -13.47 1.68
CA LEU A 242 10.75 -14.52 1.97
C LEU A 242 10.96 -15.18 3.34
N VAL A 243 12.21 -15.37 3.76
CA VAL A 243 12.56 -15.95 5.07
C VAL A 243 12.32 -14.95 6.20
N LEU A 244 12.65 -13.67 5.98
CA LEU A 244 12.54 -12.62 6.98
C LEU A 244 11.10 -12.17 7.24
N VAL A 245 10.24 -12.16 6.22
CA VAL A 245 8.88 -11.67 6.35
C VAL A 245 7.98 -12.71 7.02
N LYS A 246 7.34 -12.32 8.12
CA LYS A 246 6.33 -13.14 8.81
C LYS A 246 5.09 -12.30 9.09
N PRO A 247 3.96 -12.55 8.40
CA PRO A 247 2.70 -11.87 8.67
C PRO A 247 2.28 -12.03 10.13
N ARG A 248 1.78 -10.94 10.73
CA ARG A 248 1.32 -10.90 12.12
C ARG A 248 -0.19 -11.06 12.25
N LEU A 249 -0.95 -10.45 11.35
CA LEU A 249 -2.41 -10.41 11.43
C LEU A 249 -3.02 -11.75 11.00
N ARG A 250 -4.11 -12.12 11.68
CA ARG A 250 -4.94 -13.26 11.28
C ARG A 250 -5.72 -12.90 10.01
N PRO A 251 -6.00 -13.88 9.13
CA PRO A 251 -6.81 -13.67 7.95
C PRO A 251 -8.15 -13.03 8.30
N ARG A 252 -8.56 -12.00 7.57
CA ARG A 252 -9.90 -11.42 7.68
C ARG A 252 -10.76 -11.99 6.56
N ARG A 253 -12.06 -12.22 6.81
CA ARG A 253 -13.00 -12.53 5.71
C ARG A 253 -12.97 -11.37 4.73
N SER A 254 -12.71 -11.68 3.45
CA SER A 254 -12.54 -10.70 2.39
C SER A 254 -13.72 -9.73 2.37
N ALA A 255 -13.44 -8.44 2.50
CA ALA A 255 -14.39 -7.37 2.19
C ALA A 255 -14.57 -7.26 0.65
N THR A 256 -15.55 -6.47 0.23
CA THR A 256 -15.78 -6.10 -1.18
C THR A 256 -14.51 -5.54 -1.83
N LEU A 257 -14.25 -5.92 -3.10
CA LEU A 257 -13.03 -5.53 -3.84
C LEU A 257 -12.93 -4.01 -4.02
N VAL A 258 -14.07 -3.38 -4.32
CA VAL A 258 -14.19 -1.94 -4.47
C VAL A 258 -15.28 -1.48 -3.52
N ASP A 259 -14.89 -0.62 -2.59
CA ASP A 259 -15.86 0.08 -1.75
C ASP A 259 -16.24 1.40 -2.42
N PHE A 260 -17.33 1.37 -3.20
CA PHE A 260 -17.83 2.55 -3.87
C PHE A 260 -18.31 3.64 -2.90
N SER A 261 -18.52 3.31 -1.62
CA SER A 261 -18.88 4.31 -0.61
C SER A 261 -17.74 5.29 -0.34
N ALA A 262 -16.48 4.88 -0.54
CA ALA A 262 -15.31 5.74 -0.38
C ALA A 262 -15.32 6.94 -1.35
N PHE A 263 -15.93 6.81 -2.54
CA PHE A 263 -16.04 7.92 -3.50
C PHE A 263 -17.08 8.98 -3.11
N LYS A 264 -17.83 8.77 -2.03
CA LYS A 264 -18.75 9.79 -1.48
C LYS A 264 -18.03 10.78 -0.58
N ASP A 265 -16.84 10.43 -0.11
CA ASP A 265 -15.97 11.28 0.71
C ASP A 265 -15.16 12.21 -0.21
N ILE A 266 -15.38 13.52 -0.08
CA ILE A 266 -14.79 14.51 -0.97
C ILE A 266 -13.28 14.63 -0.74
N GLU A 267 -12.83 14.47 0.51
CA GLU A 267 -11.43 14.48 0.89
C GLU A 267 -10.68 13.31 0.23
N TYR A 268 -11.29 12.12 0.19
CA TYR A 268 -10.76 10.97 -0.53
C TYR A 268 -10.68 11.22 -2.04
N VAL A 269 -11.74 11.75 -2.66
CA VAL A 269 -11.77 12.03 -4.11
C VAL A 269 -10.71 13.07 -4.50
N LEU A 270 -10.57 14.14 -3.72
CA LEU A 270 -9.54 15.16 -3.94
C LEU A 270 -8.13 14.58 -3.79
N TYR A 271 -7.90 13.72 -2.80
CA TYR A 271 -6.62 13.06 -2.59
C TYR A 271 -6.25 12.13 -3.77
N VAL A 272 -7.18 11.31 -4.23
CA VAL A 272 -6.98 10.40 -5.37
C VAL A 272 -6.72 11.17 -6.66
N THR A 273 -7.51 12.21 -6.93
CA THR A 273 -7.36 13.07 -8.11
C THR A 273 -5.99 13.75 -8.12
N ALA A 274 -5.58 14.32 -6.99
CA ALA A 274 -4.27 14.96 -6.90
C ALA A 274 -3.11 13.95 -7.02
N SER A 275 -3.27 12.74 -6.49
CA SER A 275 -2.29 11.66 -6.62
C SER A 275 -2.15 11.19 -8.06
N PHE A 276 -3.25 11.15 -8.83
CA PHE A 276 -3.24 10.84 -10.26
C PHE A 276 -2.37 11.84 -11.05
N PHE A 277 -2.63 13.14 -10.91
CA PHE A 277 -1.82 14.17 -11.59
C PHE A 277 -0.35 14.18 -11.13
N THR A 278 -0.10 13.91 -9.85
CA THR A 278 1.27 13.79 -9.33
C THR A 278 2.01 12.61 -9.99
N CYS A 279 1.36 11.44 -10.07
CA CYS A 279 1.95 10.26 -10.70
C CYS A 279 2.19 10.44 -12.21
N LEU A 280 1.34 11.22 -12.89
CA LEU A 280 1.49 11.54 -14.31
C LEU A 280 2.82 12.26 -14.60
N GLY A 281 3.24 13.18 -13.73
CA GLY A 281 4.47 13.95 -13.89
C GLY A 281 5.74 13.23 -13.42
N VAL A 282 5.66 12.49 -12.30
CA VAL A 282 6.87 12.03 -11.58
C VAL A 282 7.74 11.07 -12.40
N TYR A 283 7.12 10.15 -13.15
CA TYR A 283 7.86 9.13 -13.91
C TYR A 283 8.41 9.65 -15.23
N LEU A 284 7.77 10.66 -15.81
CA LEU A 284 8.26 11.30 -17.02
C LEU A 284 9.63 11.94 -16.77
N ALA A 285 9.78 12.64 -15.64
CA ALA A 285 11.07 13.17 -15.22
C ALA A 285 12.11 12.06 -15.02
N TYR A 286 11.77 10.98 -14.32
CA TYR A 286 12.70 9.87 -14.05
C TYR A 286 13.20 9.16 -15.32
N TYR A 287 12.30 8.80 -16.24
CA TYR A 287 12.68 8.02 -17.43
C TYR A 287 13.40 8.83 -18.50
N PHE A 288 13.05 10.11 -18.67
CA PHE A 288 13.59 10.93 -19.76
C PHE A 288 14.77 11.80 -19.34
N MET A 289 15.13 11.90 -18.06
CA MET A 289 16.25 12.73 -17.59
C MET A 289 17.58 12.41 -18.28
N ALA A 290 17.94 11.13 -18.40
CA ALA A 290 19.20 10.73 -19.04
C ALA A 290 19.20 10.98 -20.56
N ALA A 291 18.04 10.97 -21.21
CA ALA A 291 17.93 11.35 -22.62
C ALA A 291 18.02 12.88 -22.78
N PHE A 292 17.24 13.62 -21.98
CA PHE A 292 17.17 15.07 -22.01
C PHE A 292 18.54 15.72 -21.78
N SER A 293 19.30 15.24 -20.79
CA SER A 293 20.65 15.77 -20.50
C SER A 293 21.64 15.64 -21.65
N ARG A 294 21.40 14.73 -22.60
CA ARG A 294 22.28 14.48 -23.75
C ARG A 294 21.82 15.19 -25.02
N THR A 295 20.55 15.55 -25.13
CA THR A 295 19.98 16.09 -26.38
C THR A 295 19.55 17.54 -26.29
N ALA A 296 19.21 18.04 -25.10
CA ALA A 296 18.58 19.35 -24.93
C ALA A 296 19.41 20.34 -24.10
N ILE A 297 20.56 19.91 -23.56
CA ILE A 297 21.48 20.75 -22.76
C ILE A 297 22.74 20.99 -23.59
N ASP A 298 23.26 22.22 -23.57
CA ASP A 298 24.52 22.62 -24.22
C ASP A 298 25.51 23.13 -23.16
N PRO A 299 26.72 22.55 -23.01
CA PRO A 299 27.22 21.37 -23.72
C PRO A 299 26.51 20.07 -23.33
N ALA A 300 26.29 19.20 -24.33
CA ALA A 300 25.62 17.92 -24.15
C ALA A 300 26.40 17.01 -23.20
N PHE A 301 25.69 16.35 -22.29
CA PHE A 301 26.33 15.45 -21.35
C PHE A 301 26.80 14.17 -22.05
N THR A 302 27.96 13.66 -21.65
CA THR A 302 28.42 12.33 -22.05
C THR A 302 27.52 11.25 -21.41
N PHE A 303 27.46 10.05 -22.00
CA PHE A 303 26.72 8.91 -21.42
C PHE A 303 27.02 8.69 -19.93
N ASN A 304 28.30 8.73 -19.53
CA ASN A 304 28.69 8.58 -18.12
C ASN A 304 28.17 9.72 -17.23
N GLN A 305 28.13 10.96 -17.73
CA GLN A 305 27.62 12.11 -16.97
C GLN A 305 26.09 12.03 -16.80
N SER A 306 25.36 11.56 -17.81
CA SER A 306 23.91 11.34 -17.72
C SER A 306 23.52 10.27 -16.69
N LEU A 307 24.36 9.23 -16.54
CA LEU A 307 24.20 8.22 -15.50
C LEU A 307 24.52 8.77 -14.10
N ASN A 308 25.53 9.64 -13.98
CA ASN A 308 25.85 10.31 -12.72
C ASN A 308 24.68 11.17 -12.23
N LEU A 309 23.94 11.84 -13.12
CA LEU A 309 22.72 12.57 -12.76
C LEU A 309 21.66 11.65 -12.14
N LEU A 310 21.45 10.47 -12.70
CA LEU A 310 20.50 9.49 -12.14
C LEU A 310 20.94 9.01 -10.75
N MET A 311 22.25 8.81 -10.54
CA MET A 311 22.81 8.45 -9.23
C MET A 311 22.64 9.58 -8.22
N ILE A 312 22.89 10.83 -8.61
CA ILE A 312 22.66 12.01 -7.76
C ILE A 312 21.18 12.13 -7.41
N LEU A 313 20.27 11.98 -8.38
CA LEU A 313 18.83 12.04 -8.16
C LEU A 313 18.36 11.00 -7.13
N ASN A 314 18.81 9.74 -7.27
CA ASN A 314 18.49 8.69 -6.31
C ASN A 314 19.11 8.97 -4.92
N GLY A 315 20.32 9.55 -4.88
CA GLY A 315 20.98 9.94 -3.64
C GLY A 315 20.25 11.05 -2.90
N VAL A 316 19.89 12.13 -3.58
CA VAL A 316 19.10 13.24 -3.01
C VAL A 316 17.70 12.75 -2.60
N GLY A 317 17.06 11.95 -3.45
CA GLY A 317 15.76 11.33 -3.15
C GLY A 317 15.77 10.43 -1.92
N LEU A 318 16.91 9.80 -1.58
CA LEU A 318 17.04 9.02 -0.34
C LEU A 318 16.91 9.92 0.90
N PHE A 319 17.62 11.05 0.94
CA PHE A 319 17.51 12.02 2.05
C PHE A 319 16.13 12.67 2.09
N GLY A 320 15.59 13.06 0.94
CA GLY A 320 14.27 13.67 0.83
C GLY A 320 13.18 12.74 1.37
N ARG A 321 13.22 11.46 1.01
CA ARG A 321 12.27 10.44 1.53
C ARG A 321 12.41 10.26 3.02
N LEU A 322 13.62 10.12 3.57
CA LEU A 322 13.80 9.91 5.00
C LEU A 322 13.33 11.12 5.81
N LEU A 323 13.69 12.33 5.37
CA LEU A 323 13.30 13.55 6.06
C LEU A 323 11.80 13.79 5.98
N ALA A 324 11.18 13.63 4.81
CA ALA A 324 9.74 13.81 4.63
C ALA A 324 8.92 12.76 5.40
N ASN A 325 9.38 11.51 5.45
CA ASN A 325 8.70 10.47 6.23
C ASN A 325 8.88 10.68 7.74
N TRP A 326 10.05 11.15 8.19
CA TRP A 326 10.26 11.51 9.58
C TRP A 326 9.40 12.70 10.02
N THR A 327 9.28 13.74 9.21
CA THR A 327 8.39 14.88 9.51
C THR A 327 6.92 14.48 9.47
N ALA A 328 6.54 13.55 8.58
CA ALA A 328 5.17 13.04 8.48
C ALA A 328 4.70 12.33 9.75
N ASP A 329 5.59 11.63 10.45
CA ASP A 329 5.29 10.99 11.75
C ASP A 329 5.02 12.03 12.88
N HIS A 330 5.44 13.29 12.73
CA HIS A 330 5.28 14.34 13.76
C HIS A 330 4.18 15.36 13.45
N VAL A 331 4.03 15.75 12.18
CA VAL A 331 3.13 16.83 11.74
C VAL A 331 1.88 16.26 11.02
N GLY A 332 1.88 14.96 10.71
CA GLY A 332 0.84 14.27 9.94
C GLY A 332 1.16 14.24 8.44
N ALA A 333 0.89 13.10 7.80
CA ALA A 333 1.26 12.86 6.40
C ALA A 333 0.67 13.89 5.42
N ILE A 334 -0.62 14.22 5.55
CA ILE A 334 -1.30 15.21 4.70
C ILE A 334 -0.68 16.61 4.83
N ASN A 335 -0.29 17.01 6.05
CA ASN A 335 0.32 18.31 6.32
C ASN A 335 1.76 18.42 5.79
N VAL A 336 2.44 17.30 5.55
CA VAL A 336 3.74 17.28 4.85
C VAL A 336 3.56 17.32 3.33
N PHE A 337 2.51 16.67 2.81
CA PHE A 337 2.19 16.69 1.37
C PHE A 337 1.66 18.05 0.87
N ALA A 338 0.87 18.77 1.68
CA ALA A 338 0.23 20.02 1.23
C ALA A 338 1.21 21.17 0.90
N PRO A 339 2.27 21.45 1.70
CA PRO A 339 3.24 22.51 1.41
C PRO A 339 4.15 22.21 0.21
N GLN A 340 4.46 20.93 -0.05
CA GLN A 340 5.25 20.50 -1.20
C GLN A 340 4.57 20.87 -2.53
N ARG A 341 3.22 20.95 -2.54
CA ARG A 341 2.42 21.28 -3.71
C ARG A 341 2.25 22.79 -3.94
N PHE A 342 2.43 23.62 -2.91
CA PHE A 342 2.41 25.09 -3.03
C PHE A 342 3.79 25.71 -3.30
N ARG A 343 4.90 25.06 -2.94
CA ARG A 343 6.27 25.49 -3.32
C ARG A 343 6.67 24.95 -4.69
N VAL A 344 5.99 25.40 -5.74
CA VAL A 344 6.38 25.17 -7.15
C VAL A 344 7.62 26.00 -7.57
N SER A 345 8.21 26.79 -6.67
CA SER A 345 9.38 27.63 -6.98
C SER A 345 10.74 27.01 -6.67
N SER A 346 10.82 25.81 -6.08
CA SER A 346 12.10 25.14 -5.80
C SER A 346 12.12 23.70 -6.35
N PRO A 347 12.71 23.46 -7.53
CA PRO A 347 12.65 22.15 -8.21
C PRO A 347 13.29 20.99 -7.42
N LEU A 348 14.12 21.28 -6.42
CA LEU A 348 14.82 20.27 -5.62
C LEU A 348 13.94 19.52 -4.62
N VAL A 349 12.85 20.12 -4.14
CA VAL A 349 11.95 19.47 -3.15
C VAL A 349 10.85 18.65 -3.83
N SER A 350 10.45 19.02 -5.04
CA SER A 350 9.38 18.33 -5.78
C SER A 350 9.86 17.03 -6.45
N LEU A 351 11.17 16.85 -6.60
CA LEU A 351 11.81 15.64 -7.15
C LEU A 351 12.14 14.57 -6.08
N CYS A 352 11.93 14.88 -4.80
CA CYS A 352 12.12 13.97 -3.66
C CYS A 352 10.78 13.40 -3.21
#